data_AF-A0A815F519-F1
#
_entry.id   AF-A0A815F519-F1
#
_cell.length_a   1.000
_cell.length_b   1.000
_cell.length_c   1.000
_cell.angle_alpha   90.00
_cell.angle_beta   90.00
_cell.angle_gamma   90.00
#
_symmetry.space_group_name_H-M   'P 1'
#
loop_
_entity.id
_entity.type
_entity.pdbx_description
1 polymer ?
#
loop_
_entity_poly.entity_id
_entity_poly.type
_entity_poly.pdbx_seq_one_letter_code
_entity_poly.pdbx_strand_id
1 'polypeptide(L)'
;MIKVCGHVSEIALCLFHSHTPISSIAQHFFDELSLRQRGMALFNILPDIISRLSMNTICSKDIKRLCRQFNQACGDDRKRGNIAFCLSKWNIKTLASYRILKENFPMLPKRMDRLKMIMMKNKIVLF
;
A
#
# COMPACT_ATOMS: atom_id res chain seq x y z
N MET A 1 -14.51 -7.02 -23.24
CA MET A 1 -13.71 -7.48 -22.08
C MET A 1 -13.46 -6.27 -21.17
N ILE A 2 -14.18 -6.14 -20.06
CA ILE A 2 -13.97 -5.04 -19.10
C ILE A 2 -12.56 -5.23 -18.52
N LYS A 3 -11.68 -4.21 -18.59
CA LYS A 3 -10.40 -4.25 -17.87
C LYS A 3 -10.72 -4.18 -16.37
N VAL A 4 -10.80 -5.35 -15.73
CA VAL A 4 -11.17 -5.48 -14.31
C VAL A 4 -10.11 -4.83 -13.41
N CYS A 5 -8.83 -4.78 -13.83
CA CYS A 5 -7.76 -4.18 -13.01
C CYS A 5 -7.97 -2.69 -12.70
N GLY A 6 -8.39 -1.88 -13.70
CA GLY A 6 -8.54 -0.44 -13.52
C GLY A 6 -9.67 -0.05 -12.55
N HIS A 7 -10.77 -0.80 -12.55
CA HIS A 7 -11.88 -0.55 -11.62
C HIS A 7 -11.53 -0.94 -10.19
N VAL A 8 -10.75 -2.01 -10.00
CA VAL A 8 -10.36 -2.41 -8.64
C VAL A 8 -9.33 -1.44 -8.05
N SER A 9 -8.44 -0.86 -8.86
CA SER A 9 -7.55 0.19 -8.37
C SER A 9 -8.27 1.51 -8.07
N GLU A 10 -9.41 1.80 -8.70
CA GLU A 10 -10.31 2.89 -8.29
C GLU A 10 -10.98 2.60 -6.94
N ILE A 11 -11.47 1.37 -6.71
CA ILE A 11 -12.02 0.96 -5.40
C ILE A 11 -10.96 1.10 -4.30
N ALA A 12 -9.67 0.91 -4.61
CA ALA A 12 -8.59 1.14 -3.66
C ALA A 12 -8.50 2.61 -3.18
N LEU A 13 -8.91 3.59 -3.99
CA LEU A 13 -8.99 4.99 -3.57
C LEU A 13 -10.12 5.20 -2.54
N CYS A 14 -11.19 4.43 -2.65
CA CYS A 14 -12.33 4.49 -1.73
C CYS A 14 -11.95 4.07 -0.30
N LEU A 15 -10.83 3.35 -0.09
CA LEU A 15 -10.28 3.07 1.25
C LEU A 15 -9.92 4.35 2.03
N PHE A 16 -9.70 5.48 1.35
CA PHE A 16 -9.31 6.76 1.95
C PHE A 16 -10.43 7.81 1.88
N HIS A 17 -11.62 7.39 1.46
CA HIS A 17 -12.76 8.28 1.34
C HIS A 17 -13.18 8.82 2.72
N SER A 18 -13.50 10.12 2.79
CA SER A 18 -13.92 10.81 4.02
C SER A 18 -15.23 10.27 4.60
N HIS A 19 -16.14 9.83 3.73
CA HIS A 19 -17.41 9.20 4.10
C HIS A 19 -17.21 7.76 4.58
N THR A 20 -17.43 7.50 5.87
CA THR A 20 -17.21 6.19 6.53
C THR A 20 -17.93 5.01 5.85
N PRO A 21 -19.19 5.11 5.40
CA PRO A 21 -19.83 4.02 4.68
C PRO A 21 -19.09 3.56 3.40
N ILE A 22 -18.58 4.51 2.61
CA ILE A 22 -17.80 4.20 1.39
C ILE A 22 -16.47 3.55 1.79
N SER A 23 -15.84 4.15 2.80
CA SER A 23 -14.86 3.57 3.72
C SER A 23 -14.91 2.05 3.91
N SER A 24 -16.00 1.66 4.55
CA SER A 24 -16.27 0.31 5.03
C SER A 24 -16.59 -0.65 3.90
N ILE A 25 -17.33 -0.23 2.88
CA ILE A 25 -17.63 -1.07 1.71
C ILE A 25 -16.33 -1.44 0.97
N ALA A 26 -15.43 -0.47 0.76
CA ALA A 26 -14.14 -0.74 0.14
C ALA A 26 -13.29 -1.70 0.99
N GLN A 27 -13.30 -1.54 2.32
CA GLN A 27 -12.64 -2.50 3.22
C GLN A 27 -13.18 -3.91 3.03
N HIS A 28 -14.50 -4.11 3.14
CA HIS A 28 -15.13 -5.43 3.00
C HIS A 28 -14.83 -6.06 1.64
N PHE A 29 -14.82 -5.27 0.57
CA PHE A 29 -14.44 -5.75 -0.76
C PHE A 29 -13.02 -6.35 -0.76
N PHE A 30 -12.04 -5.66 -0.18
CA PHE A 30 -10.65 -6.14 -0.16
C PHE A 30 -10.42 -7.28 0.84
N ASP A 31 -11.16 -7.29 1.95
CA ASP A 31 -11.13 -8.40 2.90
C ASP A 31 -11.64 -9.68 2.21
N GLU A 32 -12.77 -9.62 1.52
CA GLU A 32 -13.29 -10.73 0.71
C GLU A 32 -12.32 -11.13 -0.41
N LEU A 33 -11.75 -10.15 -1.12
CA LEU A 33 -10.82 -10.40 -2.20
C LEU A 33 -9.52 -11.07 -1.71
N SER A 34 -9.08 -10.77 -0.49
CA SER A 34 -7.92 -11.41 0.13
C SER A 34 -8.13 -12.90 0.41
N LEU A 35 -9.38 -13.31 0.65
CA LEU A 35 -9.76 -14.71 0.86
C LEU A 35 -9.87 -15.49 -0.45
N ARG A 36 -10.10 -14.81 -1.58
CA ARG A 36 -10.19 -15.45 -2.90
C ARG A 36 -8.83 -15.99 -3.35
N GLN A 37 -8.85 -17.22 -3.85
CA GLN A 37 -7.67 -17.89 -4.41
C GLN A 37 -6.44 -17.86 -3.48
N ARG A 38 -6.65 -17.98 -2.15
CA ARG A 38 -5.56 -17.89 -1.15
C ARG A 38 -4.73 -16.61 -1.30
N GLY A 39 -5.41 -15.48 -1.49
CA GLY A 39 -4.83 -14.15 -1.69
C GLY A 39 -4.22 -13.90 -3.07
N MET A 40 -4.32 -14.84 -4.02
CA MET A 40 -3.74 -14.66 -5.36
C MET A 40 -4.50 -13.67 -6.23
N ALA A 41 -5.82 -13.58 -6.06
CA ALA A 41 -6.63 -12.59 -6.77
C ALA A 41 -6.18 -11.17 -6.42
N LEU A 42 -6.02 -10.87 -5.13
CA LEU A 42 -5.49 -9.60 -4.64
C LEU A 42 -4.04 -9.37 -5.08
N PHE A 43 -3.20 -10.41 -5.03
CA PHE A 43 -1.79 -10.30 -5.43
C PHE A 43 -1.62 -9.91 -6.91
N ASN A 44 -2.44 -10.47 -7.81
CA ASN A 44 -2.32 -10.20 -9.25
C ASN A 44 -2.67 -8.75 -9.63
N ILE A 45 -3.54 -8.10 -8.86
CA ILE A 45 -3.96 -6.72 -9.09
C ILE A 45 -3.18 -5.72 -8.21
N LEU A 46 -2.39 -6.22 -7.27
CA LEU A 46 -1.66 -5.41 -6.31
C LEU A 46 -0.70 -4.41 -6.97
N PRO A 47 0.06 -4.75 -8.03
CA PRO A 47 0.91 -3.78 -8.70
C PRO A 47 0.13 -2.58 -9.27
N ASP A 48 -1.09 -2.82 -9.78
CA ASP A 48 -1.95 -1.79 -10.33
C ASP A 48 -2.53 -0.89 -9.23
N ILE A 49 -3.00 -1.50 -8.13
CA ILE A 49 -3.42 -0.77 -6.92
C ILE A 49 -2.27 0.11 -6.42
N ILE A 50 -1.07 -0.46 -6.24
CA ILE A 50 0.10 0.28 -5.75
C ILE A 50 0.47 1.41 -6.72
N SER A 51 0.43 1.17 -8.02
CA SER A 51 0.69 2.20 -9.05
C SER A 51 -0.29 3.36 -8.92
N ARG A 52 -1.59 3.06 -8.88
CA ARG A 52 -2.67 4.06 -8.76
C ARG A 52 -2.54 4.88 -7.47
N LEU A 53 -2.22 4.20 -6.38
CA LEU A 53 -2.01 4.78 -5.06
C LEU A 53 -0.74 5.63 -5.00
N SER A 54 0.35 5.21 -5.64
CA SER A 54 1.62 5.94 -5.69
C SER A 54 1.53 7.29 -6.39
N MET A 55 0.59 7.45 -7.32
CA MET A 55 0.36 8.71 -8.01
C MET A 55 -0.36 9.73 -7.13
N ASN A 56 -1.02 9.27 -6.06
CA ASN A 56 -1.71 10.11 -5.11
C ASN A 56 -0.85 10.36 -3.86
N THR A 57 -1.03 11.51 -3.23
CA THR A 57 -0.35 11.80 -1.96
C THR A 57 -1.04 11.06 -0.82
N ILE A 58 -0.51 9.89 -0.48
CA ILE A 58 -1.07 9.04 0.58
C ILE A 58 -0.49 9.43 1.93
N CYS A 59 -1.35 9.65 2.92
CA CYS A 59 -0.91 10.04 4.26
C CYS A 59 -0.59 8.84 5.15
N SER A 60 0.00 9.08 6.32
CA SER A 60 0.52 8.02 7.20
C SER A 60 -0.53 7.03 7.71
N LYS A 61 -1.77 7.50 7.96
CA LYS A 61 -2.90 6.64 8.39
C LYS A 61 -3.35 5.66 7.29
N ASP A 62 -3.30 6.10 6.05
CA ASP A 62 -3.74 5.35 4.87
C ASP A 62 -2.78 4.17 4.60
N ILE A 63 -1.48 4.43 4.77
CA ILE A 63 -0.43 3.42 4.67
C ILE A 63 -0.63 2.30 5.70
N LYS A 64 -1.02 2.62 6.95
CA LYS A 64 -1.30 1.59 7.97
C LYS A 64 -2.44 0.67 7.54
N ARG A 65 -3.52 1.24 7.00
CA ARG A 65 -4.70 0.49 6.55
C ARG A 65 -4.34 -0.45 5.39
N LEU A 66 -3.53 0.02 4.45
CA LEU A 66 -3.01 -0.80 3.34
C LEU A 66 -2.08 -1.92 3.83
N CYS A 67 -1.14 -1.61 4.73
CA CYS A 67 -0.24 -2.62 5.29
C CYS A 67 -1.01 -3.75 5.98
N ARG A 68 -2.11 -3.44 6.66
CA ARG A 68 -2.98 -4.45 7.29
C ARG A 68 -3.59 -5.39 6.26
N GLN A 69 -4.17 -4.85 5.19
CA GLN A 69 -4.79 -5.68 4.14
C GLN A 69 -3.75 -6.50 3.37
N PHE A 70 -2.57 -5.94 3.12
CA PHE A 70 -1.49 -6.65 2.45
C PHE A 70 -0.88 -7.76 3.31
N ASN A 71 -0.76 -7.55 4.62
CA ASN A 71 -0.29 -8.59 5.54
C ASN A 71 -1.25 -9.78 5.59
N GLN A 72 -2.57 -9.54 5.51
CA GLN A 72 -3.57 -10.62 5.44
C GLN A 72 -3.48 -11.42 4.13
N ALA A 73 -3.13 -10.76 3.02
CA ALA A 73 -2.98 -11.40 1.71
C ALA A 73 -1.65 -12.19 1.54
N CYS A 74 -0.65 -11.90 2.38
CA CYS A 74 0.70 -12.42 2.26
C CYS A 74 0.88 -13.76 3.00
N GLY A 75 0.50 -14.87 2.35
CA GLY A 75 0.77 -16.21 2.88
C GLY A 75 2.21 -16.74 2.70
N ASP A 76 3.10 -16.04 1.98
CA ASP A 76 4.47 -16.49 1.69
C ASP A 76 5.45 -15.30 1.53
N ASP A 77 6.71 -15.51 1.90
CA ASP A 77 7.82 -14.55 1.85
C ASP A 77 8.09 -14.01 0.45
N ARG A 78 7.90 -14.84 -0.59
CA ARG A 78 7.99 -14.38 -1.98
C ARG A 78 6.97 -13.30 -2.31
N LYS A 79 5.72 -13.48 -1.87
CA LYS A 79 4.67 -12.46 -2.07
C LYS A 79 5.05 -11.19 -1.31
N ARG A 80 5.48 -11.32 -0.04
CA ARG A 80 5.93 -10.20 0.80
C ARG A 80 7.07 -9.40 0.16
N GLY A 81 8.05 -10.07 -0.44
CA GLY A 81 9.16 -9.43 -1.16
C GLY A 81 8.70 -8.62 -2.39
N ASN A 82 7.76 -9.16 -3.18
CA ASN A 82 7.19 -8.46 -4.33
C ASN A 82 6.38 -7.23 -3.90
N ILE A 83 5.57 -7.34 -2.83
CA ILE A 83 4.87 -6.18 -2.26
C ILE A 83 5.87 -5.13 -1.78
N ALA A 84 6.90 -5.53 -1.03
CA ALA A 84 7.91 -4.62 -0.51
C ALA A 84 8.63 -3.87 -1.65
N PHE A 85 8.95 -4.55 -2.75
CA PHE A 85 9.51 -3.89 -3.93
C PHE A 85 8.55 -2.85 -4.54
N CYS A 86 7.26 -3.19 -4.67
CA CYS A 86 6.25 -2.28 -5.18
C CYS A 86 6.04 -1.06 -4.25
N LEU A 87 5.97 -1.28 -2.93
CA LEU A 87 5.87 -0.21 -1.91
C LEU A 87 7.08 0.70 -1.90
N SER A 88 8.27 0.21 -2.27
CA SER A 88 9.46 1.05 -2.38
C SER A 88 9.38 2.09 -3.50
N LYS A 89 8.40 1.97 -4.40
CA LYS A 89 8.16 2.92 -5.50
C LYS A 89 7.22 4.05 -5.08
N TRP A 90 6.58 3.96 -3.92
CA TRP A 90 5.69 5.01 -3.42
C TRP A 90 6.41 6.33 -3.15
N ASN A 91 5.72 7.42 -3.48
CA ASN A 91 6.16 8.77 -3.17
C ASN A 91 5.90 9.10 -1.69
N ILE A 92 6.73 8.56 -0.80
CA ILE A 92 6.60 8.74 0.65
C ILE A 92 7.22 10.08 1.05
N LYS A 93 6.37 10.99 1.54
CA LYS A 93 6.77 12.35 1.89
C LYS A 93 7.16 12.54 3.36
N THR A 94 6.83 11.59 4.25
CA THR A 94 7.10 11.73 5.69
C THR A 94 7.87 10.55 6.27
N LEU A 95 8.69 10.84 7.30
CA LEU A 95 9.45 9.82 8.03
C LEU A 95 8.53 8.85 8.79
N ALA A 96 7.38 9.33 9.27
CA ALA A 96 6.38 8.51 9.96
C ALA A 96 5.82 7.43 9.02
N SER A 97 5.41 7.81 7.81
CA SER A 97 4.97 6.89 6.75
C SER A 97 6.02 5.84 6.41
N TYR A 98 7.28 6.24 6.31
CA TYR A 98 8.40 5.32 6.06
C TYR A 98 8.60 4.31 7.20
N ARG A 99 8.53 4.75 8.47
CA ARG A 99 8.71 3.86 9.64
C ARG A 99 7.65 2.76 9.66
N ILE A 100 6.39 3.13 9.45
CA ILE A 100 5.26 2.19 9.40
C ILE A 100 5.48 1.13 8.31
N LEU A 101 5.93 1.56 7.12
CA LEU A 101 6.21 0.64 6.02
C LEU A 101 7.34 -0.32 6.38
N LYS A 102 8.42 0.18 6.99
CA LYS A 102 9.57 -0.66 7.39
C LYS A 102 9.23 -1.64 8.49
N GLU A 103 8.38 -1.26 9.44
CA GLU A 103 7.88 -2.15 10.49
C GLU A 103 7.02 -3.28 9.92
N ASN A 104 6.16 -2.99 8.94
CA ASN A 104 5.27 -4.00 8.34
C ASN A 104 5.98 -4.85 7.27
N PHE A 105 6.98 -4.28 6.60
CA PHE A 105 7.74 -4.90 5.51
C PHE A 105 9.25 -4.73 5.77
N PRO A 106 9.86 -5.58 6.61
CA PRO A 106 11.29 -5.47 6.90
C PRO A 106 12.18 -5.72 5.67
N MET A 107 11.64 -6.37 4.63
CA MET A 107 12.33 -6.65 3.36
C MET A 107 12.35 -5.48 2.37
N LEU A 108 12.01 -4.26 2.81
CA LEU A 108 12.08 -3.09 1.94
C LEU A 108 13.51 -2.86 1.39
N PRO A 109 13.67 -2.43 0.13
CA PRO A 109 14.98 -2.26 -0.48
C PRO A 109 15.84 -1.21 0.25
N LYS A 110 17.16 -1.47 0.32
CA LYS A 110 18.16 -0.55 0.92
C LYS A 110 18.15 0.87 0.32
N ARG A 111 17.70 1.04 -0.93
CA ARG A 111 17.52 2.37 -1.56
C ARG A 111 16.59 3.27 -0.73
N MET A 112 15.59 2.68 -0.08
CA MET A 112 14.65 3.38 0.78
C MET A 112 15.29 3.85 2.09
N ASP A 113 16.31 3.14 2.59
CA ASP A 113 17.12 3.60 3.72
C ASP A 113 17.92 4.87 3.38
N ARG A 114 18.37 5.03 2.12
CA ARG A 114 18.97 6.30 1.68
C ARG A 114 17.97 7.44 1.66
N LEU A 115 16.71 7.20 1.26
CA LEU A 115 15.64 8.20 1.36
C LEU A 115 15.41 8.61 2.81
N LYS A 116 15.35 7.65 3.75
CA LYS A 116 15.30 7.93 5.19
C LYS A 116 16.44 8.84 5.64
N MET A 117 17.67 8.56 5.21
CA MET A 117 18.84 9.39 5.52
C MET A 117 18.73 10.80 4.96
N ILE A 118 18.22 10.96 3.73
CA ILE A 118 18.00 12.26 3.09
C ILE A 118 16.91 13.05 3.85
N MET A 119 15.79 12.40 4.19
CA MET A 119 14.69 13.02 4.94
C MET A 119 15.12 13.46 6.35
N MET A 120 15.96 12.65 7.01
CA MET A 120 16.54 12.97 8.32
C MET A 120 17.55 14.12 8.25
N LYS A 121 18.39 14.15 7.22
CA LYS A 121 19.39 15.22 7.02
C LYS A 121 18.75 16.57 6.68
N ASN A 122 17.68 16.57 5.89
CA ASN A 122 17.09 17.81 5.39
C ASN A 122 16.04 18.45 6.32
N LYS A 123 15.78 17.92 7.53
CA LYS A 123 14.71 18.40 8.45
C LYS A 123 13.43 18.81 7.68
N ILE A 124 13.02 18.01 6.69
CA ILE A 124 11.85 18.34 5.87
C ILE A 124 10.61 18.05 6.73
N VAL A 125 10.27 19.02 7.58
CA VAL A 125 8.93 19.24 8.09
C VAL A 125 8.18 19.91 6.95
N LEU A 126 7.52 19.12 6.11
CA LEU A 126 6.48 19.66 5.25
C LEU A 126 5.21 19.64 6.08
N PHE A 127 4.75 20.86 6.41
CA PHE A 127 3.44 21.16 6.98
C PHE A 127 2.32 20.47 6.20
#